data_AF-L1PD55-F1
#
_entry.id   AF-L1PD55-F1
#
_cell.length_a   1.000
_cell.length_b   1.000
_cell.length_c   1.000
_cell.angle_alpha   90.00
_cell.angle_beta   90.00
_cell.angle_gamma   90.00
#
_symmetry.space_group_name_H-M   'P 1'
#
loop_
_entity.id
_entity.type
_entity.pdbx_description
1 polymer ?
#
loop_
_entity_poly.entity_id
_entity_poly.type
_entity_poly.pdbx_seq_one_letter_code
_entity_poly.pdbx_strand_id
1 'polypeptide(L)'
;MKLTSTARSIIVSCITDFSIEVNKKPITISHWLYMRPYMFLKIENYTPLKKFAKTDNIDDLFEFESENEKETLLNKYRTLNYEDKTSYTA
;
A
#
# COMPACT_ATOMS: atom_id res chain seq x y z
N MET A 1 7.61 4.51 8.71
CA MET A 1 7.14 3.55 7.67
C MET A 1 7.59 3.92 6.24
N LYS A 2 7.97 2.93 5.42
CA LYS A 2 8.19 3.03 3.96
C LYS A 2 7.66 1.77 3.24
N LEU A 3 7.61 1.77 1.90
CA LEU A 3 7.37 0.51 1.15
C LEU A 3 8.62 -0.38 1.21
N THR A 4 8.42 -1.70 1.17
CA THR A 4 9.52 -2.65 0.94
C THR A 4 10.17 -2.39 -0.41
N SER A 5 11.44 -2.79 -0.56
CA SER A 5 12.15 -2.69 -1.84
C SER A 5 11.42 -3.44 -2.97
N THR A 6 10.84 -4.60 -2.65
CA THR A 6 10.06 -5.43 -3.57
C THR A 6 8.80 -4.72 -4.03
N ALA A 7 7.94 -4.27 -3.11
CA ALA A 7 6.69 -3.59 -3.46
C ALA A 7 6.96 -2.31 -4.26
N ARG A 8 7.98 -1.55 -3.86
CA ARG A 8 8.39 -0.36 -4.61
C ARG A 8 8.87 -0.68 -6.02
N SER A 9 9.69 -1.73 -6.20
CA SER A 9 10.17 -2.15 -7.52
C SER A 9 9.01 -2.54 -8.44
N ILE A 10 8.04 -3.29 -7.91
CA ILE A 10 6.83 -3.68 -8.63
C ILE A 10 6.08 -2.44 -9.11
N ILE A 11 5.74 -1.50 -8.21
CA ILE A 11 5.02 -0.28 -8.59
C ILE A 11 5.79 0.56 -9.60
N VAL A 12 7.12 0.66 -9.50
CA VAL A 12 7.93 1.37 -10.50
C VAL A 12 7.83 0.68 -11.87
N SER A 13 7.89 -0.65 -11.91
CA SER A 13 7.82 -1.42 -13.15
C SER A 13 6.46 -1.34 -13.84
N CYS A 14 5.38 -1.19 -13.07
CA CYS A 14 4.00 -1.13 -13.56
C CYS A 14 3.33 0.23 -13.33
N ILE A 15 4.13 1.32 -13.23
CA ILE A 15 3.64 2.62 -12.76
C ILE A 15 2.50 3.18 -13.61
N THR A 16 2.54 2.94 -14.93
CA THR A 16 1.49 3.37 -15.87
C THR A 16 0.17 2.70 -15.53
N ASP A 17 0.14 1.38 -15.42
CA ASP A 17 -1.08 0.61 -15.15
C ASP A 17 -1.62 0.90 -13.75
N PHE A 18 -0.72 0.96 -12.76
CA PHE A 18 -1.09 1.35 -11.41
C PHE A 18 -1.73 2.74 -11.38
N SER A 19 -1.17 3.70 -12.13
CA SER A 19 -1.68 5.07 -12.23
C SER A 19 -3.09 5.17 -12.78
N ILE A 20 -3.43 4.31 -13.74
CA ILE A 20 -4.78 4.19 -14.27
C ILE A 20 -5.72 3.63 -13.20
N GLU A 21 -5.31 2.56 -12.52
CA GLU A 21 -6.16 1.88 -11.53
C GLU A 21 -6.48 2.75 -10.32
N VAL A 22 -5.52 3.54 -9.81
CA VAL A 22 -5.76 4.47 -8.69
C VAL A 22 -6.26 5.85 -9.14
N ASN A 23 -6.42 6.07 -10.45
CA ASN A 23 -6.78 7.35 -11.06
C ASN A 23 -5.90 8.52 -10.54
N LYS A 24 -4.57 8.34 -10.66
CA LYS A 24 -3.55 9.34 -10.29
C LYS A 24 -2.52 9.47 -11.40
N LYS A 25 -1.81 10.59 -11.44
CA LYS A 25 -0.69 10.75 -12.37
C LYS A 25 0.51 9.92 -11.90
N PRO A 26 1.30 9.33 -12.81
CA PRO A 26 2.53 8.60 -12.44
C PRO A 26 3.47 9.41 -11.54
N ILE A 27 3.62 10.72 -11.81
CA ILE A 27 4.45 11.60 -10.97
C ILE A 27 3.95 11.72 -9.53
N THR A 28 2.64 11.67 -9.32
CA THR A 28 2.03 11.66 -7.98
C THR A 28 2.38 10.37 -7.25
N ILE A 29 2.32 9.22 -7.94
CA ILE A 29 2.70 7.92 -7.39
C ILE A 29 4.19 7.88 -7.06
N SER A 30 5.04 8.38 -7.96
CA SER A 30 6.47 8.53 -7.67
C SER A 30 6.68 9.34 -6.39
N HIS A 31 6.00 10.49 -6.23
CA HIS A 31 6.11 11.25 -4.99
C HIS A 31 5.67 10.46 -3.75
N TRP A 32 4.62 9.64 -3.86
CA TRP A 32 4.19 8.76 -2.76
C TRP A 32 5.25 7.73 -2.39
N LEU A 33 5.90 7.08 -3.37
CA LEU A 33 6.92 6.07 -3.14
C LEU A 33 8.09 6.57 -2.28
N TYR A 34 8.47 7.83 -2.43
CA TYR A 34 9.66 8.40 -1.76
C TYR A 34 9.33 9.28 -0.56
N MET A 35 8.27 10.09 -0.65
CA MET A 35 8.02 11.18 0.31
C MET A 35 6.78 10.94 1.15
N ARG A 36 5.80 10.16 0.65
CA ARG A 36 4.50 9.98 1.31
C ARG A 36 3.99 8.54 1.20
N PRO A 37 4.75 7.54 1.69
CA PRO A 37 4.40 6.13 1.53
C PRO A 37 3.07 5.76 2.20
N TYR A 38 2.66 6.49 3.25
CA TYR A 38 1.36 6.33 3.91
C TYR A 38 0.15 6.55 2.98
N MET A 39 0.33 7.18 1.81
CA MET A 39 -0.75 7.33 0.82
C MET A 39 -1.23 5.98 0.29
N PHE A 40 -0.36 4.97 0.27
CA PHE A 40 -0.71 3.61 -0.15
C PHE A 40 -1.53 2.83 0.89
N LEU A 41 -1.64 3.31 2.14
CA LEU A 41 -2.50 2.70 3.16
C LEU A 41 -3.97 3.06 3.00
N LYS A 42 -4.28 4.14 2.26
CA LYS A 42 -5.67 4.46 1.94
C LYS A 42 -6.26 3.34 1.09
N ILE A 43 -7.45 2.87 1.45
CA ILE A 43 -8.10 1.69 0.85
C ILE A 43 -8.10 1.78 -0.68
N GLU A 44 -8.40 2.94 -1.25
CA GLU A 44 -8.44 3.15 -2.70
C GLU A 44 -7.10 2.91 -3.42
N ASN A 45 -5.97 3.02 -2.71
CA ASN A 45 -4.64 2.76 -3.24
C ASN A 45 -4.07 1.41 -2.76
N TYR A 46 -4.51 0.97 -1.59
CA TYR A 46 -4.06 -0.26 -0.95
C TYR A 46 -4.54 -1.51 -1.69
N THR A 47 -5.83 -1.56 -2.07
CA THR A 47 -6.37 -2.71 -2.81
C THR A 47 -5.64 -2.91 -4.15
N PRO A 48 -5.42 -1.87 -4.98
CA PRO A 48 -4.57 -2.01 -6.16
C PRO A 48 -3.14 -2.43 -5.81
N LEU A 49 -2.54 -1.89 -4.73
CA LEU A 49 -1.18 -2.26 -4.34
C LEU A 49 -1.06 -3.76 -4.04
N LYS A 50 -1.99 -4.33 -3.26
CA LYS A 50 -2.07 -5.78 -2.99
C LYS A 50 -2.19 -6.59 -4.28
N LYS A 51 -3.07 -6.16 -5.18
CA LYS A 51 -3.29 -6.81 -6.49
C LYS A 51 -2.03 -6.85 -7.35
N PHE A 52 -1.32 -5.72 -7.49
CA PHE A 52 -0.09 -5.66 -8.29
C PHE A 52 1.07 -6.41 -7.64
N ALA A 53 1.20 -6.33 -6.31
CA ALA A 53 2.22 -7.03 -5.56
C ALA A 53 1.92 -8.54 -5.40
N LYS A 54 0.68 -8.96 -5.69
CA LYS A 54 0.19 -10.34 -5.56
C LYS A 54 0.42 -10.92 -4.17
N THR A 55 0.15 -10.11 -3.14
CA THR A 55 0.26 -10.51 -1.74
C THR A 55 -0.85 -9.88 -0.92
N ASP A 56 -1.39 -10.65 0.01
CA ASP A 56 -2.28 -10.16 1.05
C ASP A 56 -1.54 -9.79 2.33
N ASN A 57 -0.27 -10.17 2.46
CA ASN A 57 0.53 -9.87 3.63
C ASN A 57 1.01 -8.41 3.61
N ILE A 58 0.64 -7.65 4.64
CA ILE A 58 0.99 -6.24 4.74
C ILE A 58 2.50 -6.01 4.93
N ASP A 59 3.20 -6.95 5.55
CA ASP A 59 4.64 -6.83 5.81
C ASP A 59 5.48 -7.10 4.56
N ASP A 60 4.90 -7.72 3.52
CA ASP A 60 5.51 -7.80 2.20
C ASP A 60 5.45 -6.44 1.46
N LEU A 61 4.51 -5.57 1.87
CA LEU A 61 4.24 -4.28 1.22
C LEU A 61 4.95 -3.11 1.92
N PHE A 62 5.00 -3.14 3.25
CA PHE A 62 5.47 -2.04 4.06
C PHE A 62 6.49 -2.48 5.10
N GLU A 63 7.50 -1.64 5.31
CA GLU A 63 8.42 -1.71 6.45
C GLU A 63 7.98 -0.64 7.47
N PHE A 64 7.50 -1.10 8.63
CA PHE A 64 7.17 -0.27 9.79
C PHE A 64 8.35 -0.19 10.76
N GLU A 65 8.45 0.91 11.48
CA GLU A 65 9.50 1.15 12.50
C GLU A 65 9.20 0.39 13.80
N SER A 66 7.92 0.09 14.06
CA SER A 66 7.47 -0.72 15.19
C SER A 66 6.04 -1.22 14.98
N GLU A 67 5.63 -2.23 15.74
CA GLU A 67 4.22 -2.70 15.75
C GLU A 67 3.24 -1.61 16.19
N ASN A 68 3.62 -0.74 17.12
CA ASN A 68 2.78 0.38 17.55
C ASN A 68 2.59 1.41 16.42
N GLU A 69 3.63 1.67 15.61
CA GLU A 69 3.51 2.52 14.41
C GLU A 69 2.54 1.88 13.40
N LYS A 70 2.71 0.58 13.15
CA LYS A 70 1.86 -0.21 12.26
C LYS A 70 0.40 -0.09 12.67
N GLU A 71 0.05 -0.49 13.89
CA GLU A 71 -1.33 -0.43 14.38
C GLU A 71 -1.93 0.99 14.27
N THR A 72 -1.19 2.02 14.67
CA THR A 72 -1.62 3.42 14.59
C THR A 72 -1.94 3.84 13.16
N LEU A 73 -1.07 3.51 12.20
CA LEU A 73 -1.26 3.88 10.80
C LEU A 73 -2.41 3.10 10.16
N LEU A 74 -2.51 1.79 10.40
CA LEU A 74 -3.57 0.96 9.84
C LEU A 74 -4.94 1.36 10.36
N ASN A 75 -5.06 1.71 11.65
CA ASN A 75 -6.29 2.25 12.21
C ASN A 75 -6.66 3.59 11.59
N LYS A 76 -5.69 4.52 11.50
CA LYS A 76 -5.90 5.86 10.92
C LYS A 76 -6.44 5.81 9.49
N TYR A 77 -5.95 4.88 8.68
CA TYR A 77 -6.36 4.74 7.27
C TYR A 77 -7.44 3.67 7.05
N ARG A 78 -7.99 3.10 8.14
CA ARG A 78 -9.02 2.04 8.13
C ARG A 78 -8.58 0.76 7.40
N THR A 79 -7.27 0.58 7.23
CA THR A 79 -6.66 -0.61 6.62
C THR A 79 -6.83 -1.82 7.53
N LEU A 80 -6.72 -1.65 8.86
CA LEU A 80 -6.89 -2.74 9.82
C LEU A 80 -8.29 -3.37 9.72
N ASN A 81 -9.33 -2.53 9.79
CA ASN A 81 -10.72 -2.96 9.64
C ASN A 81 -11.01 -3.58 8.26
N TYR A 82 -10.27 -3.20 7.22
CA TYR A 82 -10.39 -3.79 5.89
C TYR A 82 -9.81 -5.21 5.88
N GLU A 83 -8.58 -5.37 6.38
CA GLU A 83 -7.91 -6.67 6.48
C GLU A 83 -8.68 -7.66 7.36
N ASP A 84 -9.24 -7.20 8.48
CA ASP A 84 -10.11 -8.01 9.33
C ASP A 84 -11.30 -8.54 8.54
N LYS A 85 -12.03 -7.65 7.84
CA LYS A 85 -13.22 -8.03 7.06
C LYS A 85 -12.90 -8.99 5.91
N THR A 86 -11.78 -8.79 5.22
CA THR A 86 -11.39 -9.67 4.11
C THR A 86 -10.96 -11.04 4.59
N SER A 87 -10.38 -11.13 5.80
CA SER A 87 -9.97 -12.40 6.41
C SER A 87 -11.15 -13.33 6.75
N TYR A 88 -12.35 -12.77 7.02
CA TYR A 88 -13.57 -13.55 7.29
C TYR A 88 -14.32 -13.99 6.02
N THR A 89 -13.90 -13.52 4.85
CA THR A 89 -14.53 -13.86 3.55
C THR A 89 -13.71 -14.86 2.71
N ALA A 90 -12.64 -15.43 3.28
CA ALA A 90 -11.76 -16.42 2.63
C ALA A 90 -12.16 -17.86 2.92
#